data_AF-A0A4Z0BMT4-F1
#
_entry.id   AF-A0A4Z0BMT4-F1
#
_cell.length_a   1.000
_cell.length_b   1.000
_cell.length_c   1.000
_cell.angle_alpha   90.00
_cell.angle_beta   90.00
_cell.angle_gamma   90.00
#
_symmetry.space_group_name_H-M   'P 1'
#
loop_
_entity.id
_entity.type
_entity.pdbx_description
1 polymer ?
#
loop_
_entity_poly.entity_id
_entity_poly.type
_entity_poly.pdbx_seq_one_letter_code
_entity_poly.pdbx_strand_id
1 'polypeptide(L)'
;MVDGEVCVLDDLGRSDFNRLQDRARRKCHYPGCDAVTYCIFDLLHAASSLVDLPVVLCKALLSELFTPKPSHDLLVVQSIPAEGLDLYAAALKLELEGLMAKRCDSDYVPGQRSSCWRKLKRPGAIPAERFAHKCRST
;
A
#
# COMPACT_ATOMS: atom_id res chain seq x y z
N MET A 1 14.38 -7.41 -4.30
CA MET A 1 13.98 -6.14 -3.67
C MET A 1 12.55 -5.83 -4.10
N VAL A 2 11.67 -5.66 -3.12
CA VAL A 2 10.24 -5.36 -3.33
C VAL A 2 9.94 -3.96 -2.82
N ASP A 3 8.88 -3.37 -3.35
CA ASP A 3 8.29 -2.13 -2.84
C ASP A 3 6.89 -2.43 -2.27
N GLY A 4 6.54 -1.74 -1.19
CA GLY A 4 5.38 -2.08 -0.38
C GLY A 4 5.08 -1.09 0.73
N GLU A 5 3.95 -1.30 1.39
CA GLU A 5 3.49 -0.53 2.54
C GLU A 5 3.44 -1.41 3.79
N VAL A 6 3.97 -0.95 4.91
CA VAL A 6 3.76 -1.62 6.20
C VAL A 6 2.44 -1.13 6.78
N CYS A 7 1.53 -2.04 7.07
CA CYS A 7 0.18 -1.72 7.54
C CYS A 7 -0.11 -2.40 8.87
N VAL A 8 -0.88 -1.71 9.73
CA VAL A 8 -1.74 -2.39 10.71
C VAL A 8 -3.09 -2.55 10.03
N LEU A 9 -3.57 -3.78 9.90
CA LEU A 9 -4.85 -4.08 9.24
C LEU A 9 -5.94 -4.32 10.29
N ASP A 10 -7.15 -3.84 10.02
CA ASP A 10 -8.34 -4.25 10.76
C ASP A 10 -8.87 -5.61 10.28
N ASP A 11 -9.94 -6.11 10.91
CA ASP A 11 -10.54 -7.41 10.60
C ASP A 11 -11.10 -7.50 9.16
N LEU A 12 -11.29 -6.35 8.50
CA LEU A 12 -11.74 -6.24 7.12
C LEU A 12 -10.57 -6.03 6.15
N GLY A 13 -9.33 -6.00 6.63
CA GLY A 13 -8.12 -5.80 5.83
C GLY A 13 -7.84 -4.33 5.47
N ARG A 14 -8.46 -3.37 6.16
CA ARG A 14 -8.26 -1.93 5.93
C ARG A 14 -7.07 -1.43 6.75
N SER A 15 -6.24 -0.58 6.14
CA SER A 15 -5.07 -0.03 6.84
C SER A 15 -5.46 1.06 7.84
N ASP A 16 -5.00 0.91 9.08
CA ASP A 16 -5.12 1.92 10.13
C ASP A 16 -3.79 2.65 10.35
N PHE A 17 -3.70 3.85 9.79
CA PHE A 17 -2.52 4.70 9.89
C PHE A 17 -2.22 5.15 11.32
N ASN A 18 -3.25 5.39 12.15
CA ASN A 18 -3.06 5.88 13.51
C ASN A 18 -2.48 4.78 14.40
N ARG A 19 -3.03 3.56 14.30
CA ARG A 19 -2.50 2.38 15.01
C ARG A 19 -1.05 2.08 14.59
N LEU A 20 -0.76 2.13 13.29
CA LEU A 20 0.61 1.99 12.81
C LEU A 20 1.54 3.06 13.39
N GLN A 21 1.11 4.33 13.41
CA GLN A 21 1.89 5.43 13.95
C GLN A 21 2.14 5.26 15.46
N ASP A 22 1.12 4.88 16.23
CA ASP A 22 1.22 4.67 17.67
C ASP A 22 2.17 3.51 18.01
N ARG A 23 2.08 2.41 17.26
CA ARG A 23 3.03 1.31 17.33
C ARG A 23 4.46 1.77 17.01
N ALA A 24 4.64 2.50 15.91
CA ALA A 24 5.95 2.94 15.44
C ALA A 24 6.67 3.90 16.42
N ARG A 25 5.92 4.69 17.21
CA ARG A 25 6.49 5.62 18.21
C ARG A 25 7.37 4.92 19.26
N ARG A 26 7.05 3.67 19.61
CA ARG A 26 7.81 2.92 20.62
C ARG A 26 9.11 2.32 20.07
N LYS A 27 9.25 2.21 18.74
CA LYS A 27 10.45 1.72 18.03
C LYS A 27 10.97 0.33 18.48
N CYS A 28 10.18 -0.43 19.22
CA CYS A 28 10.50 -1.78 19.68
C CYS A 28 9.23 -2.63 19.77
N HIS A 29 9.40 -3.95 19.86
CA HIS A 29 8.31 -4.86 20.19
C HIS A 29 7.89 -4.67 21.65
N TYR A 30 6.59 -4.75 21.94
CA TYR A 30 6.05 -4.75 23.29
C TYR A 30 4.83 -5.66 23.38
N PRO A 31 4.55 -6.27 24.55
CA PRO A 31 3.37 -7.11 24.72
C PRO A 31 2.08 -6.38 24.33
N GLY A 32 1.27 -7.01 23.47
CA GLY A 32 0.03 -6.44 22.94
C GLY A 32 0.22 -5.37 21.87
N CYS A 33 1.42 -5.23 21.27
CA CYS A 33 1.58 -4.37 20.10
C CYS A 33 0.76 -4.88 18.91
N ASP A 34 0.26 -3.96 18.10
CA ASP A 34 -0.45 -4.33 16.87
C ASP A 34 0.44 -5.18 15.96
N ALA A 35 -0.16 -6.23 15.39
CA ALA A 35 0.44 -6.98 14.31
C ALA A 35 0.60 -6.08 13.08
N VAL A 36 1.69 -6.28 12.34
CA VAL A 36 1.95 -5.52 11.12
C VAL A 36 2.09 -6.46 9.94
N THR A 37 1.46 -6.09 8.84
CA THR A 37 1.53 -6.80 7.57
C THR A 37 2.30 -5.93 6.58
N TYR A 38 3.32 -6.49 5.95
CA TYR A 38 3.98 -5.85 4.83
C TYR A 38 3.19 -6.13 3.55
N CYS A 39 2.52 -5.13 3.02
CA CYS A 39 1.71 -5.19 1.81
C CYS A 39 2.57 -4.83 0.59
N ILE A 40 3.15 -5.82 -0.09
CA ILE A 40 4.04 -5.63 -1.23
C ILE A 40 3.23 -5.47 -2.53
N PHE A 41 3.60 -4.49 -3.35
CA PHE A 41 2.84 -4.14 -4.55
C PHE A 41 3.70 -3.99 -5.81
N ASP A 42 5.03 -4.04 -5.69
CA ASP A 42 5.98 -3.99 -6.80
C ASP A 42 7.24 -4.82 -6.55
N LEU A 43 7.91 -5.19 -7.65
CA LEU A 43 9.19 -5.90 -7.64
C LEU A 43 10.22 -5.09 -8.43
N LEU A 44 11.24 -4.59 -7.74
CA LEU A 44 12.24 -3.69 -8.33
C LEU A 44 13.54 -4.42 -8.73
N HIS A 45 13.80 -5.56 -8.09
CA HIS A 45 15.00 -6.35 -8.34
C HIS A 45 14.76 -7.80 -7.98
N ALA A 46 15.22 -8.72 -8.83
CA ALA A 46 15.27 -10.16 -8.52
C ALA A 46 16.70 -10.66 -8.78
N ALA A 47 16.95 -11.32 -9.91
CA ALA A 47 18.29 -11.66 -10.40
C ALA A 47 19.03 -10.44 -10.96
N SER A 48 18.29 -9.51 -11.56
CA SER A 48 18.76 -8.22 -12.08
C SER A 48 17.81 -7.10 -11.68
N SER A 49 18.20 -5.87 -11.98
CA SER A 49 17.29 -4.73 -11.92
C SER A 49 16.08 -4.95 -12.83
N LEU A 50 14.91 -4.55 -12.35
CA LEU A 50 13.63 -4.63 -13.08
C LEU A 50 12.98 -3.24 -13.21
N VAL A 51 13.67 -2.18 -12.78
CA VAL A 51 13.07 -0.83 -12.74
C VAL A 51 12.72 -0.29 -14.12
N ASP A 52 13.43 -0.72 -15.16
CA ASP A 52 13.20 -0.35 -16.57
C ASP A 52 12.20 -1.30 -17.28
N LEU A 53 11.58 -2.22 -16.54
CA LEU A 53 10.53 -3.07 -17.09
C LEU A 53 9.14 -2.44 -16.88
N PRO A 54 8.21 -2.66 -17.81
CA PRO A 54 6.80 -2.34 -17.62
C PRO A 54 6.25 -2.90 -16.31
N VAL A 55 5.54 -2.06 -15.54
CA VAL A 55 4.89 -2.43 -14.26
C VAL A 55 4.07 -3.72 -14.36
N VAL A 56 3.41 -3.97 -15.50
CA VAL A 56 2.64 -5.20 -15.71
C VAL A 56 3.50 -6.48 -15.62
N LEU A 57 4.74 -6.43 -16.14
CA LEU A 57 5.68 -7.54 -16.08
C LEU A 57 6.23 -7.71 -14.66
N CYS A 58 6.58 -6.60 -14.00
CA CYS A 58 7.05 -6.63 -12.60
C CYS A 58 6.00 -7.24 -11.68
N LYS A 59 4.71 -6.95 -11.90
CA LYS A 59 3.60 -7.52 -11.12
C LYS A 59 3.35 -9.00 -11.40
N ALA A 60 3.52 -9.44 -12.63
CA ALA A 60 3.44 -10.86 -12.98
C ALA A 60 4.55 -11.64 -12.25
N LEU A 61 5.79 -11.15 -12.34
CA LEU A 61 6.95 -11.73 -11.64
C LEU A 61 6.78 -11.72 -10.12
N LEU A 62 6.28 -10.61 -9.55
CA LEU A 62 5.97 -10.53 -8.12
C LEU A 62 4.97 -11.61 -7.72
N SER A 63 3.91 -11.81 -8.52
CA SER A 63 2.89 -12.81 -8.21
C SER A 63 3.44 -14.23 -8.28
N GLU A 64 4.29 -14.51 -9.28
CA GLU A 64 4.95 -15.81 -9.43
C GLU A 64 5.88 -16.14 -8.24
N LEU A 65 6.70 -15.19 -7.82
CA LEU A 65 7.68 -15.38 -6.74
C LEU A 65 7.07 -15.58 -5.36
N PHE A 66 5.86 -15.06 -5.13
CA PHE A 66 5.19 -15.07 -3.82
C PHE A 66 3.92 -15.93 -3.79
N THR A 67 3.73 -16.83 -4.78
CA THR A 67 2.65 -17.82 -4.80
C THR A 67 3.20 -19.23 -4.53
N PRO A 68 2.63 -20.02 -3.59
CA PRO A 68 1.47 -19.72 -2.74
C PRO A 68 1.78 -18.77 -1.58
N LYS A 69 0.73 -18.10 -1.09
CA LYS A 69 0.83 -16.90 -0.25
C LYS A 69 1.65 -17.10 1.03
N PRO A 70 2.49 -16.12 1.38
CA PRO A 70 3.18 -16.03 2.65
C PRO A 70 2.22 -15.67 3.80
N SER A 71 2.73 -15.79 5.03
CA SER A 71 2.06 -15.66 6.33
C SER A 71 1.22 -14.38 6.53
N HIS A 72 0.55 -14.28 7.68
CA HIS A 72 -0.18 -13.08 8.15
C HIS A 72 0.65 -11.77 8.13
N ASP A 73 1.98 -11.89 8.10
CA ASP A 73 2.92 -10.76 8.10
C ASP A 73 3.24 -10.21 6.71
N LEU A 74 2.84 -10.89 5.62
CA LEU A 74 3.18 -10.52 4.25
C LEU A 74 1.99 -10.70 3.31
N LEU A 75 1.60 -9.62 2.63
CA LEU A 75 0.46 -9.62 1.71
C LEU A 75 0.90 -9.11 0.33
N VAL A 76 0.64 -9.90 -0.72
CA VAL A 76 0.83 -9.45 -2.11
C VAL A 76 -0.41 -8.70 -2.56
N VAL A 77 -0.25 -7.40 -2.87
CA VAL A 77 -1.34 -6.54 -3.35
C VAL A 77 -1.63 -6.86 -4.81
N GLN A 78 -2.82 -7.39 -5.06
CA GLN A 78 -3.27 -7.75 -6.39
C GLN A 78 -3.52 -6.52 -7.26
N SER A 79 -3.19 -6.64 -8.55
CA SER A 79 -3.59 -5.69 -9.58
C SER A 79 -4.72 -6.27 -10.40
N ILE A 80 -5.72 -5.44 -10.70
CA ILE A 80 -6.87 -5.82 -11.53
C ILE A 80 -6.78 -4.98 -12.82
N PRO A 81 -6.45 -5.59 -13.99
CA PRO A 81 -6.14 -4.87 -15.23
C PRO A 81 -7.33 -4.20 -15.94
N ALA A 82 -8.55 -4.54 -15.55
CA ALA A 82 -9.79 -3.98 -16.08
C ALA A 82 -10.68 -3.54 -14.90
N GLU A 83 -11.74 -2.75 -15.14
CA GLU A 83 -12.73 -2.37 -14.10
C GLU A 83 -12.27 -1.28 -13.11
N GLY A 84 -11.46 -0.31 -13.53
CA GLY A 84 -11.01 0.78 -12.64
C GLY A 84 -12.15 1.55 -11.95
N LEU A 85 -13.31 1.70 -12.62
CA LEU A 85 -14.51 2.32 -12.04
C LEU A 85 -15.17 1.43 -10.99
N ASP A 86 -15.35 0.14 -11.27
CA ASP A 86 -15.97 -0.80 -10.33
C ASP A 86 -15.06 -1.04 -9.13
N LEU A 87 -13.75 -1.12 -9.35
CA LEU A 87 -12.77 -1.20 -8.28
C LEU A 87 -12.81 0.06 -7.39
N TYR A 88 -12.96 1.24 -8.00
CA TYR A 88 -13.13 2.47 -7.23
C TYR A 88 -14.45 2.46 -6.45
N ALA A 89 -15.55 2.03 -7.05
CA ALA A 89 -16.83 1.88 -6.37
C ALA A 89 -16.76 0.86 -5.21
N ALA A 90 -16.02 -0.24 -5.38
CA ALA A 90 -15.75 -1.20 -4.32
C ALA A 90 -14.90 -0.59 -3.21
N ALA A 91 -13.86 0.19 -3.54
CA ALA A 91 -13.05 0.91 -2.56
C ALA A 91 -13.88 1.90 -1.74
N LEU A 92 -14.88 2.55 -2.35
CA LEU A 92 -15.84 3.40 -1.64
C LEU A 92 -16.69 2.60 -0.64
N LYS A 93 -17.24 1.45 -1.07
CA LYS A 93 -18.07 0.58 -0.22
C LYS A 93 -17.28 -0.03 0.95
N LEU A 94 -16.01 -0.32 0.74
CA LEU A 94 -15.09 -0.85 1.75
C LEU A 94 -14.44 0.26 2.59
N GLU A 95 -14.80 1.52 2.36
CA GLU A 95 -14.27 2.71 3.06
C GLU A 95 -12.74 2.84 3.01
N LEU A 96 -12.08 2.23 2.02
CA LEU A 96 -10.63 2.32 1.83
C LEU A 96 -10.19 3.79 1.65
N GLU A 97 -8.91 4.08 1.93
CA GLU A 97 -8.36 5.42 1.68
C GLU A 97 -8.49 5.80 0.19
N GLY A 98 -8.33 4.81 -0.69
CA GLY A 98 -8.37 4.99 -2.12
C GLY A 98 -7.69 3.86 -2.87
N LEU A 99 -7.28 4.15 -4.11
CA LEU A 99 -6.59 3.23 -5.01
C LEU A 99 -5.32 3.87 -5.57
N MET A 100 -4.37 3.01 -5.95
CA MET A 100 -3.21 3.40 -6.75
C MET A 100 -3.39 2.89 -8.17
N ALA A 101 -3.66 3.80 -9.11
CA ALA A 101 -3.66 3.49 -10.53
C ALA A 101 -2.23 3.61 -11.08
N LYS A 102 -1.71 2.53 -11.67
CA LYS A 102 -0.39 2.50 -12.31
C LYS A 102 -0.58 2.26 -13.80
N ARG A 103 0.11 3.02 -14.66
CA ARG A 103 0.11 2.79 -16.11
C ARG A 103 0.83 1.48 -16.41
N CYS A 104 0.20 0.57 -17.15
CA CYS A 104 0.71 -0.79 -17.32
C CYS A 104 2.08 -0.87 -18.00
N ASP A 105 2.33 0.06 -18.92
CA ASP A 105 3.54 0.18 -19.74
C ASP A 105 4.58 1.14 -19.17
N SER A 106 4.37 1.70 -17.97
CA SER A 106 5.36 2.59 -17.36
C SER A 106 6.42 1.81 -16.62
N ASP A 107 7.63 2.34 -16.65
CA ASP A 107 8.75 1.90 -15.83
C ASP A 107 8.63 2.44 -14.40
N TYR A 108 9.45 1.91 -13.49
CA TYR A 108 9.63 2.43 -12.15
C TYR A 108 10.70 3.52 -12.17
N VAL A 109 10.36 4.73 -11.70
CA VAL A 109 11.29 5.87 -11.69
C VAL A 109 11.68 6.21 -10.25
N PRO A 110 12.86 5.78 -9.77
CA PRO A 110 13.26 5.97 -8.37
C PRO A 110 13.28 7.44 -7.94
N GLY A 111 12.70 7.72 -6.77
CA GLY A 111 12.72 9.05 -6.16
C GLY A 111 11.85 10.11 -6.84
N GLN A 112 11.10 9.76 -7.90
CA GLN A 112 10.32 10.73 -8.67
C GLN A 112 8.82 10.51 -8.55
N ARG A 113 8.09 11.61 -8.43
CA ARG A 113 6.62 11.60 -8.52
C ARG A 113 6.22 11.62 -10.00
N SER A 114 5.89 10.45 -10.53
CA SER A 114 5.44 10.29 -11.92
C SER A 114 3.92 10.41 -12.05
N SER A 115 3.45 10.94 -13.19
CA SER A 115 2.03 10.92 -13.57
C SER A 115 1.54 9.52 -13.94
N CYS A 116 2.45 8.56 -14.16
CA CYS A 116 2.11 7.16 -14.42
C CYS A 116 1.55 6.46 -13.19
N TRP A 117 1.78 7.00 -11.98
CA TRP A 117 1.29 6.46 -10.72
C TRP A 117 0.37 7.49 -10.08
N ARG A 118 -0.94 7.26 -10.14
CA ARG A 118 -1.97 8.18 -9.67
C ARG A 118 -2.68 7.63 -8.45
N LYS A 119 -2.57 8.35 -7.33
CA LYS A 119 -3.39 8.08 -6.14
C LYS A 119 -4.79 8.66 -6.34
N LEU A 120 -5.79 7.80 -6.35
CA LEU A 120 -7.21 8.16 -6.38
C LEU A 120 -7.75 8.03 -4.97
N LYS A 121 -8.02 9.14 -4.29
CA LYS A 121 -8.52 9.14 -2.91
C LYS A 121 -10.04 9.14 -2.89
N ARG A 122 -10.62 8.38 -1.97
CA ARG A 122 -12.04 8.48 -1.64
C ARG A 122 -12.34 9.87 -1.04
N PRO A 123 -13.48 10.50 -1.37
CA PRO A 123 -13.92 11.72 -0.70
C PRO A 123 -14.02 11.51 0.82
N GLY A 124 -13.42 12.44 1.59
CA GLY A 124 -13.42 12.35 3.06
C GLY A 124 -12.51 11.25 3.63
N ALA A 125 -11.65 10.62 2.83
CA ALA A 125 -10.69 9.62 3.32
C ALA A 125 -9.71 10.19 4.37
N ILE A 126 -9.46 11.51 4.32
CA ILE A 126 -8.71 12.21 5.35
C ILE A 126 -9.70 13.05 6.16
N PRO A 127 -10.01 12.65 7.40
CA PRO A 127 -10.84 13.45 8.31
C PRO A 127 -10.16 14.78 8.61
N ALA A 128 -10.94 15.86 8.74
CA ALA A 128 -10.42 17.20 9.04
C ALA A 128 -9.73 17.24 10.42
N GLU A 129 -10.20 16.40 11.34
CA GLU A 129 -9.67 16.18 12.68
C GLU A 129 -8.20 15.74 12.67
N ARG A 130 -7.72 15.13 11.59
CA ARG A 130 -6.30 14.78 11.42
C ARG A 130 -5.39 16.00 11.44
N PHE A 131 -5.91 17.16 11.04
CA PHE A 131 -5.18 18.44 11.02
C PHE A 131 -5.46 19.31 12.24
N ALA A 132 -6.31 18.85 13.17
CA ALA A 132 -6.54 19.54 14.42
C ALA A 132 -5.27 19.44 15.27
N HIS A 133 -4.39 20.44 15.18
CA HIS A 133 -3.28 20.58 16.11
C HIS A 133 -3.83 20.74 17.52
N LYS A 134 -3.51 19.80 18.43
CA LYS A 134 -3.55 20.11 19.85
C LYS A 134 -2.48 21.17 20.09
N CYS A 135 -2.85 22.46 20.10
CA CYS A 135 -2.04 23.47 20.76
C CYS A 135 -1.73 22.94 22.15
N ARG A 136 -0.48 22.55 22.39
CA ARG A 136 -0.02 22.25 23.73
C ARG A 136 -0.06 23.58 24.46
N SER A 137 -1.05 23.75 25.33
CA SER A 137 -0.99 24.80 26.35
C SER A 137 0.29 24.55 27.15
N THR A 138 1.12 25.59 27.20
CA THR A 138 2.32 25.76 28.04
C THR A 138 2.13 25.28 29.46
#